data_AF-A0A537HBY3-F1
#
_entry.id   AF-A0A537HBY3-F1
#
_cell.length_a   1.000
_cell.length_b   1.000
_cell.length_c   1.000
_cell.angle_alpha   90.00
_cell.angle_beta   90.00
_cell.angle_gamma   90.00
#
_symmetry.space_group_name_H-M   'P 1'
#
loop_
_entity.id
_entity.type
_entity.pdbx_description
1 polymer ?
#
loop_
_entity_poly.entity_id
_entity_poly.type
_entity_poly.pdbx_seq_one_letter_code
_entity_poly.pdbx_strand_id
1 'polypeptide(L)'
;MAFVFDIGSGTILPALVVLAIGFLVGIVLKKTVKLGLAILSLVGLLVATGYINLQLSEPSTATIYRVFSQGRQAASQASTFASILPVTSAAFLVGLALGVWKG
;
A
#
# COMPACT_ATOMS: atom_id res chain seq x y z
N MET A 1 -3.15 -2.18 27.62
CA MET A 1 -1.72 -1.80 27.50
C MET A 1 -1.69 -0.46 26.80
N ALA A 2 -1.40 0.61 27.53
CA ALA A 2 -1.42 1.96 26.98
C ALA A 2 -0.20 2.15 26.08
N PHE A 3 -0.40 2.68 24.86
CA PHE A 3 0.67 3.23 24.05
C PHE A 3 1.18 4.48 24.78
N VAL A 4 2.11 4.29 25.72
CA VAL A 4 2.78 5.39 26.40
C VAL A 4 3.68 6.03 25.36
N PHE A 5 3.17 7.10 24.73
CA PHE A 5 4.03 8.08 24.08
C PHE A 5 4.85 8.73 25.19
N ASP A 6 6.05 8.22 25.42
CA ASP A 6 7.00 8.84 26.33
C ASP A 6 7.54 10.11 25.65
N ILE A 7 7.00 11.26 26.07
CA ILE A 7 7.31 12.58 25.49
C ILE A 7 8.72 13.06 25.91
N GLY A 8 9.43 12.32 26.78
CA GLY A 8 10.75 12.70 27.32
C GLY A 8 11.97 11.97 26.71
N SER A 9 11.79 10.85 26.01
CA SER A 9 12.87 9.86 25.71
C SER A 9 13.60 10.01 24.37
N GLY A 10 13.43 11.11 23.62
CA GLY A 10 14.14 11.34 22.35
C GLY A 10 13.64 10.50 21.16
N THR A 11 12.57 9.73 21.33
CA THR A 11 11.96 8.85 20.29
C THR A 11 10.91 9.56 19.42
N ILE A 12 10.48 10.77 19.80
CA ILE A 12 9.42 11.52 19.13
C ILE A 12 9.91 12.16 17.82
N LEU A 13 11.12 12.73 17.86
CA LEU A 13 11.75 13.35 16.69
C LEU A 13 11.84 12.38 15.51
N PRO A 14 12.41 11.16 15.66
CA PRO A 14 12.43 10.20 14.55
C PRO A 14 11.02 9.74 14.15
N ALA A 15 10.08 9.60 15.08
CA ALA A 15 8.70 9.25 14.74
C ALA A 15 8.01 10.32 13.88
N LEU A 16 8.21 11.61 14.17
CA LEU A 16 7.70 12.72 13.37
C LEU A 16 8.34 12.80 11.98
N VAL A 17 9.65 12.57 11.89
CA VAL A 17 10.34 12.51 10.59
C VAL A 17 9.77 11.36 9.74
N VAL A 18 9.63 10.17 10.33
CA VAL A 18 9.09 9.00 9.64
C VAL A 18 7.60 9.17 9.26
N LEU A 19 6.81 9.83 10.12
CA LEU A 19 5.44 10.24 9.81
C LEU A 19 5.39 11.16 8.58
N ALA A 20 6.22 12.20 8.54
CA ALA A 20 6.28 13.15 7.44
C ALA A 20 6.71 12.47 6.13
N ILE A 21 7.69 11.56 6.19
CA ILE A 21 8.11 10.74 5.03
C ILE A 21 6.93 9.88 4.55
N GLY A 22 6.25 9.16 5.47
CA GLY A 22 5.08 8.37 5.13
C GLY A 22 4.01 9.18 4.42
N PHE A 23 3.71 10.38 4.94
CA PHE A 23 2.76 11.31 4.36
C PHE A 23 3.14 11.75 2.94
N LEU A 24 4.38 12.18 2.73
CA LEU A 24 4.88 12.57 1.40
C LEU A 24 4.80 11.41 0.40
N VAL A 25 5.19 10.21 0.82
CA VAL A 25 5.07 8.99 0.00
C VAL A 25 3.60 8.72 -0.34
N GLY A 26 2.69 8.87 0.63
CA GLY A 26 1.25 8.68 0.42
C GLY A 26 0.66 9.61 -0.65
N ILE A 27 1.06 10.89 -0.66
CA ILE A 27 0.65 11.86 -1.69
C ILE A 27 1.10 11.42 -3.09
N VAL A 28 2.36 11.01 -3.23
CA VAL A 28 2.90 10.54 -4.51
C VAL A 28 2.16 9.28 -4.96
N LEU A 29 1.95 8.33 -4.05
CA LEU A 29 1.29 7.08 -4.32
C LEU A 29 -0.14 7.27 -4.82
N LYS A 30 -0.90 8.23 -4.25
CA LYS A 30 -2.26 8.52 -4.69
C LYS A 30 -2.34 8.88 -6.17
N LYS A 31 -1.40 9.70 -6.66
CA LYS A 31 -1.34 10.10 -8.07
C LYS A 31 -0.98 8.92 -8.98
N THR A 32 -0.02 8.10 -8.56
CA THR A 32 0.39 6.89 -9.29
C THR A 32 -0.75 5.89 -9.39
N VAL A 33 -1.48 5.65 -8.30
CA VAL A 33 -2.63 4.73 -8.29
C VAL A 33 -3.74 5.22 -9.23
N LYS A 34 -4.06 6.53 -9.23
CA LYS A 34 -5.02 7.11 -10.18
C LYS A 34 -4.61 6.88 -11.63
N LEU A 35 -3.34 7.08 -11.96
CA LEU A 35 -2.81 6.83 -13.30
C LEU A 35 -2.91 5.34 -13.68
N GLY A 36 -2.50 4.45 -12.77
CA GLY A 36 -2.59 3.00 -13.00
C GLY A 36 -4.03 2.53 -13.24
N LEU A 37 -4.99 3.04 -12.45
CA LEU A 37 -6.42 2.76 -12.63
C LEU A 37 -6.96 3.30 -13.96
N ALA A 38 -6.54 4.48 -14.39
CA ALA A 38 -6.94 5.03 -15.69
C ALA A 38 -6.44 4.15 -16.85
N ILE A 39 -5.17 3.72 -16.80
CA ILE A 39 -4.61 2.78 -17.78
C ILE A 39 -5.36 1.46 -17.74
N LEU A 40 -5.63 0.92 -16.55
CA LEU A 40 -6.36 -0.35 -16.41
C LEU A 40 -7.78 -0.24 -17.00
N SER A 41 -8.47 0.88 -16.76
CA SER A 41 -9.78 1.15 -17.36
C SER A 41 -9.72 1.22 -18.88
N LEU A 42 -8.67 1.87 -19.43
CA LEU A 42 -8.48 1.95 -20.87
C LEU A 42 -8.23 0.57 -21.49
N VAL A 43 -7.37 -0.24 -20.86
CA VAL A 43 -7.11 -1.62 -21.29
C VAL A 43 -8.41 -2.44 -21.25
N GLY A 44 -9.18 -2.33 -20.17
CA GLY A 44 -10.47 -3.01 -20.04
C GLY A 44 -11.45 -2.64 -21.17
N LEU A 45 -11.50 -1.37 -21.57
CA LEU A 45 -12.33 -0.91 -22.68
C LEU A 45 -11.87 -1.50 -24.03
N LEU A 46 -10.56 -1.54 -24.29
CA LEU A 46 -9.99 -2.14 -25.50
C LEU A 46 -10.28 -3.64 -25.58
N VAL A 47 -10.33 -4.33 -24.44
CA VAL A 47 -10.71 -5.74 -24.37
C VAL A 47 -12.20 -5.92 -24.66
N ALA A 48 -13.06 -5.12 -24.02
CA ALA A 48 -14.51 -5.20 -24.20
C ALA A 48 -14.96 -4.91 -25.64
N THR A 49 -14.24 -4.01 -26.32
CA THR A 49 -14.49 -3.64 -27.73
C THR A 49 -13.84 -4.61 -28.72
N GLY A 50 -13.07 -5.60 -28.25
CA GLY A 50 -12.42 -6.62 -29.07
C GLY A 50 -11.13 -6.17 -29.77
N TYR A 51 -10.64 -4.95 -29.50
CA TYR A 51 -9.36 -4.45 -30.02
C TYR A 51 -8.16 -5.17 -29.40
N ILE A 52 -8.25 -5.61 -28.14
CA ILE A 52 -7.24 -6.43 -27.48
C ILE A 52 -7.86 -7.77 -27.07
N ASN A 53 -7.25 -8.87 -27.53
CA ASN A 53 -7.55 -10.20 -27.02
C ASN A 53 -6.50 -10.59 -25.97
N LEU A 54 -6.84 -10.45 -24.69
CA LEU A 54 -6.03 -10.98 -23.58
C LEU A 54 -6.20 -12.51 -23.51
N GLN A 55 -5.54 -13.24 -24.41
CA GLN A 55 -5.39 -14.69 -24.25
C GLN A 55 -4.41 -14.95 -23.11
N LEU A 56 -4.95 -15.13 -21.91
CA LEU A 56 -4.18 -15.56 -20.76
C LEU A 56 -3.77 -17.02 -20.95
N SER A 57 -2.61 -17.25 -21.56
CA SER A 57 -1.99 -18.59 -21.57
C SER A 57 -1.88 -19.13 -20.14
N GLU A 58 -1.91 -20.46 -19.94
CA GLU A 58 -1.78 -21.11 -18.63
C GLU A 58 -0.71 -20.51 -17.68
N PRO A 59 0.51 -20.16 -18.13
CA PRO A 59 1.51 -19.50 -17.27
C PRO A 59 1.09 -18.10 -16.77
N SER A 60 0.31 -17.36 -17.56
CA SER A 60 -0.22 -16.04 -17.22
C SER A 60 -1.23 -16.14 -16.09
N THR A 61 -2.14 -17.11 -16.17
CA THR A 61 -3.17 -17.38 -15.17
C THR A 61 -2.56 -17.83 -13.84
N ALA A 62 -1.55 -18.71 -13.89
CA ALA A 62 -0.80 -19.14 -12.70
C ALA A 62 -0.05 -17.97 -12.03
N THR A 63 0.48 -17.04 -12.82
CA THR A 63 1.18 -15.84 -12.32
C THR A 63 0.22 -14.87 -11.64
N ILE A 64 -0.93 -14.58 -12.26
CA ILE A 64 -1.98 -13.73 -11.67
C ILE A 64 -2.46 -14.35 -10.35
N TYR A 65 -2.68 -15.66 -10.32
CA TYR A 65 -3.11 -16.37 -9.11
C TYR A 65 -2.06 -16.32 -8.00
N ARG A 66 -0.76 -16.45 -8.34
CA ARG A 66 0.33 -16.30 -7.36
C ARG A 66 0.40 -14.90 -6.77
N VAL A 67 0.28 -13.86 -7.58
CA VAL A 67 0.30 -12.48 -7.07
C VAL A 67 -0.88 -12.24 -6.12
N PHE A 68 -2.06 -12.74 -6.47
CA PHE A 68 -3.25 -12.63 -5.62
C PHE A 68 -3.14 -13.44 -4.32
N SER A 69 -2.57 -14.65 -4.36
CA SER A 69 -2.42 -15.51 -3.19
C SER A 69 -1.33 -14.99 -2.25
N GLN A 70 -0.22 -14.49 -2.80
CA GLN A 70 0.84 -13.82 -2.04
C GLN A 70 0.32 -12.55 -1.36
N GLY A 71 -0.52 -11.75 -2.05
CA GLY A 71 -1.16 -10.58 -1.43
C GLY A 71 -2.00 -10.95 -0.21
N ARG A 72 -2.80 -12.02 -0.30
CA ARG A 72 -3.59 -12.53 0.84
C ARG A 72 -2.71 -13.06 1.98
N GLN A 73 -1.65 -13.79 1.66
CA GLN A 73 -0.70 -14.29 2.67
C GLN A 73 0.10 -13.16 3.34
N ALA A 74 0.41 -12.09 2.61
CA ALA A 74 1.06 -10.91 3.18
C ALA A 74 0.11 -10.18 4.15
N ALA A 75 -1.17 -10.07 3.80
CA ALA A 75 -2.18 -9.47 4.67
C ALA A 75 -2.41 -10.28 5.96
N SER A 76 -2.47 -11.61 5.88
CA SER A 76 -2.63 -12.46 7.07
C SER A 76 -1.39 -12.45 7.97
N GLN A 77 -0.20 -12.35 7.40
CA GLN A 77 1.03 -12.19 8.18
C GLN A 77 1.09 -10.80 8.83
N ALA A 78 0.66 -9.74 8.13
CA ALA A 78 0.62 -8.39 8.67
C ALA A 78 -0.22 -8.28 9.96
N SER A 79 -1.33 -9.03 10.07
CA SER A 79 -2.12 -9.06 11.32
C SER A 79 -1.35 -9.65 12.51
N THR A 80 -0.42 -10.57 12.29
CA THR A 80 0.43 -11.14 13.35
C THR A 80 1.47 -10.13 13.83
N PHE A 81 1.98 -9.30 12.91
CA PHE A 81 2.99 -8.27 13.22
C PHE A 81 2.39 -6.99 13.83
N ALA A 82 1.07 -6.79 13.73
CA ALA A 82 0.34 -5.65 14.31
C ALA A 82 0.70 -5.40 15.79
N SER A 83 0.81 -6.45 16.58
CA SER A 83 1.04 -6.37 18.03
C SER A 83 2.49 -6.06 18.43
N ILE A 84 3.45 -6.18 17.50
CA ILE A 84 4.88 -5.97 17.77
C ILE A 84 5.49 -4.83 16.95
N LEU A 85 4.64 -4.06 16.28
CA LEU A 85 5.07 -2.98 15.39
C LEU A 85 5.69 -1.82 16.21
N PRO A 86 6.95 -1.43 15.92
CA PRO A 86 7.57 -0.27 16.55
C PRO A 86 6.77 1.02 16.29
N VAL A 87 6.84 1.96 17.23
CA VAL A 87 6.13 3.25 17.15
C VAL A 87 6.47 4.02 15.87
N THR A 88 7.71 3.96 15.40
CA THR A 88 8.15 4.61 14.15
C THR A 88 7.51 3.99 12.91
N SER A 89 7.34 2.66 12.87
CA SER A 89 6.64 1.97 11.78
C SER A 89 5.15 2.30 11.77
N ALA A 90 4.52 2.38 12.95
CA ALA A 90 3.13 2.83 13.07
C ALA A 90 2.98 4.28 12.60
N ALA A 91 3.91 5.16 12.98
CA ALA A 91 3.94 6.56 12.53
C ALA A 91 4.06 6.66 11.00
N PHE A 92 4.92 5.86 10.37
CA PHE A 92 5.01 5.80 8.90
C PHE A 92 3.65 5.45 8.27
N LEU A 93 3.01 4.39 8.75
CA LEU A 93 1.74 3.90 8.20
C LEU A 93 0.61 4.91 8.38
N VAL A 94 0.54 5.56 9.55
CA VAL A 94 -0.41 6.66 9.79
C VAL A 94 -0.17 7.81 8.82
N GLY A 95 1.10 8.22 8.65
CA GLY A 95 1.47 9.27 7.71
C GLY A 95 1.05 8.91 6.29
N LEU A 96 1.39 7.69 5.84
CA LEU A 96 1.03 7.16 4.53
C LEU A 96 -0.48 7.13 4.33
N ALA A 97 -1.25 6.61 5.29
CA ALA A 97 -2.70 6.55 5.20
C ALA A 97 -3.31 7.96 5.07
N LEU A 98 -2.84 8.92 5.86
CA LEU A 98 -3.26 10.32 5.75
C LEU A 98 -2.87 10.94 4.41
N GLY A 99 -1.67 10.64 3.92
CA GLY A 99 -1.16 11.12 2.63
C GLY A 99 -1.96 10.58 1.45
N VAL A 100 -2.33 9.30 1.47
CA VAL A 100 -3.19 8.69 0.44
C VAL A 100 -4.61 9.27 0.51
N TRP A 101 -5.15 9.48 1.71
CA TRP A 101 -6.50 10.01 1.86
C TRP A 101 -6.60 11.48 1.42
N LYS A 102 -5.76 12.35 1.98
CA LYS A 102 -5.82 13.81 1.76
C LYS A 102 -5.00 14.32 0.57
N GLY A 103 -4.02 13.55 0.08
CA GLY A 103 -3.09 13.97 -0.99
C GLY A 103 -3.67 14.07 -2.39
#